data_AF-A0A7C6KSV6-F1
#
_entry.id   AF-A0A7C6KSV6-F1
#
_cell.length_a   1.000
_cell.length_b   1.000
_cell.length_c   1.000
_cell.angle_alpha   90.00
_cell.angle_beta   90.00
_cell.angle_gamma   90.00
#
_symmetry.space_group_name_H-M   'P 1'
#
loop_
_entity.id
_entity.type
_entity.pdbx_description
1 polymer ?
#
loop_
_entity_poly.entity_id
_entity_poly.type
_entity_poly.pdbx_seq_one_letter_code
_entity_poly.pdbx_strand_id
1 'polypeptide(L)'
;MASEKLEGKLEVKTIVLILLAVFIYISPLLTYATIDPKISDQNFRRLDRIVEESVYSQGSAFFEYMPVKAKTDIPYLAKRENNALIIRGEGEITNEVKNGTKLSFRVRTTTAALIELPYLYYLGWEAVLESEQGQGQGKYKLKVLESAKGFAALELPAGAAGTVSVRFKGTALTRLAYLVSLFSMVVFLLALMKNRQRNKRYKRSYKR
;
A
#
# COMPACT_ATOMS: atom_id res chain seq x y z
N MET A 1 -13.94 44.28 -41.02
CA MET A 1 -13.00 43.67 -40.07
C MET A 1 -13.54 42.31 -39.69
N ALA A 2 -13.04 41.26 -40.35
CA ALA A 2 -13.49 39.89 -40.13
C ALA A 2 -12.79 39.32 -38.89
N SER A 3 -13.59 38.97 -37.88
CA SER A 3 -13.17 38.09 -36.78
C SER A 3 -13.05 36.68 -37.35
N GLU A 4 -11.83 36.30 -37.73
CA GLU A 4 -11.53 34.98 -38.26
C GLU A 4 -11.56 33.96 -37.11
N LYS A 5 -12.58 33.10 -37.12
CA LYS A 5 -12.79 32.02 -36.17
C LYS A 5 -11.59 31.06 -36.14
N LEU A 6 -10.87 31.05 -35.03
CA LEU A 6 -9.96 29.96 -34.62
C LEU A 6 -10.75 28.68 -34.27
N GLU A 7 -11.42 28.06 -35.24
CA GLU A 7 -12.03 26.72 -35.09
C GLU A 7 -11.16 25.63 -35.75
N GLY A 8 -9.85 25.66 -35.48
CA GLY A 8 -8.94 24.58 -35.88
C GLY A 8 -9.22 23.31 -35.06
N LYS A 9 -9.88 22.30 -35.65
CA LYS A 9 -10.04 20.98 -35.02
C LYS A 9 -8.67 20.32 -34.88
N LEU A 10 -8.10 20.31 -33.67
CA LEU A 10 -6.86 19.56 -33.40
C LEU A 10 -7.05 18.08 -33.82
N GLU A 11 -6.17 17.60 -34.69
CA GLU A 11 -6.18 16.21 -35.10
C GLU A 11 -5.67 15.31 -33.98
N VAL A 12 -6.14 14.06 -33.93
CA VAL A 12 -5.72 13.11 -32.88
C VAL A 12 -4.21 12.86 -32.96
N LYS A 13 -3.63 12.88 -34.17
CA LYS A 13 -2.19 12.76 -34.38
C LYS A 13 -1.43 13.93 -33.73
N THR A 14 -1.94 15.15 -33.85
CA THR A 14 -1.37 16.34 -33.22
C THR A 14 -1.44 16.25 -31.70
N ILE A 15 -2.56 15.78 -31.15
CA ILE A 15 -2.70 15.57 -29.70
C ILE A 15 -1.71 14.50 -29.20
N VAL A 16 -1.57 13.38 -29.93
CA VAL A 16 -0.61 12.32 -29.58
C VAL A 16 0.82 12.84 -29.63
N LEU A 17 1.19 13.61 -30.67
CA LEU A 17 2.51 14.23 -30.79
C LEU A 17 2.78 15.23 -29.67
N ILE A 18 1.80 16.06 -29.30
CA ILE A 18 1.92 17.00 -28.17
C ILE A 18 2.10 16.23 -26.86
N LEU A 19 1.30 15.19 -26.61
CA LEU A 19 1.43 14.38 -25.39
C LEU A 19 2.78 13.67 -25.30
N LEU A 20 3.29 13.17 -26.42
CA LEU A 20 4.58 12.48 -26.50
C LEU A 20 5.73 13.47 -26.28
N ALA A 21 5.65 14.67 -26.87
CA ALA A 21 6.59 15.76 -26.59
C ALA A 21 6.55 16.16 -25.11
N VAL A 22 5.35 16.39 -24.55
CA VAL A 22 5.17 16.68 -23.12
C VAL A 22 5.78 15.58 -22.25
N PHE A 23 5.61 14.30 -22.59
CA PHE A 23 6.21 13.18 -21.84
C PHE A 23 7.74 13.18 -21.91
N ILE A 24 8.32 13.46 -23.08
CA ILE A 24 9.77 13.58 -23.28
C ILE A 24 10.35 14.75 -22.47
N TYR A 25 9.64 15.88 -22.39
CA TYR A 25 10.10 17.04 -21.63
C TYR A 25 9.85 16.92 -20.13
N ILE A 26 8.79 16.23 -19.72
CA ILE A 26 8.48 15.98 -18.30
C ILE A 26 9.44 14.92 -17.72
N SER A 27 9.87 13.91 -18.50
CA SER A 27 10.72 12.85 -17.95
C SER A 27 12.03 13.35 -17.34
N PRO A 28 12.85 14.25 -17.97
CA PRO A 28 14.03 14.82 -17.34
C PRO A 28 13.65 15.73 -16.18
N LEU A 29 12.53 16.45 -16.27
CA LEU A 29 12.03 17.31 -15.18
C LEU A 29 11.68 16.48 -13.93
N LEU A 30 11.18 15.26 -14.09
CA LEU A 30 10.96 14.31 -12.99
C LEU A 30 12.27 13.72 -12.46
N THR A 31 13.29 13.52 -13.30
CA THR A 31 14.62 13.07 -12.85
C THR A 31 15.41 14.18 -12.14
N TYR A 32 15.22 15.44 -12.52
CA TYR A 32 15.82 16.63 -11.89
C TYR A 32 14.94 17.26 -10.81
N ALA A 33 13.69 16.80 -10.65
CA ALA A 33 12.89 17.08 -9.47
C ALA A 33 13.51 16.34 -8.28
N THR A 34 14.64 16.86 -7.80
CA THR A 34 15.13 16.55 -6.48
C THR A 34 14.15 17.21 -5.52
N ILE A 35 13.44 16.38 -4.75
CA ILE A 35 12.83 16.86 -3.51
C ILE A 35 14.00 17.46 -2.73
N ASP A 36 13.97 18.77 -2.48
CA ASP A 36 15.01 19.44 -1.70
C ASP A 36 15.22 18.60 -0.43
N PRO A 37 16.42 18.07 -0.16
CA PRO A 37 16.66 17.22 1.01
C PRO A 37 16.38 17.97 2.32
N LYS A 38 16.31 19.31 2.31
CA LYS A 38 15.86 20.14 3.44
C LYS A 38 14.33 20.20 3.56
N ILE A 39 13.60 19.95 2.48
CA ILE A 39 12.15 19.74 2.47
C ILE A 39 11.90 18.26 2.80
N SER A 40 12.04 17.94 4.08
CA SER A 40 11.53 16.69 4.63
C SER A 40 10.01 16.74 4.61
N ASP A 41 9.34 15.66 4.18
CA ASP A 41 7.88 15.50 4.27
C ASP A 41 7.38 15.70 5.73
N GLN A 42 8.27 15.47 6.71
CA GLN A 42 8.02 15.75 8.13
C GLN A 42 7.80 17.23 8.46
N ASN A 43 8.30 18.15 7.63
CA ASN A 43 8.12 19.60 7.83
C ASN A 43 6.73 20.08 7.36
N PHE A 44 6.07 19.35 6.45
CA PHE A 44 4.78 19.72 5.86
C PHE A 44 3.61 18.92 6.40
N ARG A 45 3.86 17.68 6.82
CA ARG A 45 2.87 16.88 7.53
C ARG A 45 3.25 16.84 9.00
N ARG A 46 2.54 17.61 9.85
CA ARG A 46 2.31 17.17 11.23
C ARG A 46 1.46 15.89 11.15
N LEU A 47 2.08 14.77 10.82
CA LEU A 47 1.58 13.48 11.24
C LEU A 47 1.81 13.45 12.74
N ASP A 48 1.03 14.22 13.50
CA ASP A 48 1.02 14.07 14.93
C ASP A 48 0.66 12.61 15.16
N ARG A 49 1.64 11.86 15.70
CA ARG A 49 1.46 10.48 16.11
C ARG A 49 0.15 10.45 16.91
N ILE A 50 -0.67 9.41 16.73
CA ILE A 50 -1.84 9.19 17.57
C ILE A 50 -1.41 9.44 19.01
N VAL A 51 -1.96 10.48 19.65
CA VAL A 51 -1.70 10.81 21.06
C VAL A 51 -2.81 10.20 21.91
N GLU A 52 -2.58 10.05 23.21
CA GLU A 52 -3.53 9.33 24.08
C GLU A 52 -4.94 9.93 24.08
N GLU A 53 -5.04 11.24 23.90
CA GLU A 53 -6.30 12.00 23.85
C GLU A 53 -6.95 12.01 22.45
N SER A 54 -6.32 11.37 21.46
CA SER A 54 -6.82 11.41 20.09
C SER A 54 -8.11 10.60 19.95
N VAL A 55 -9.17 11.27 19.50
CA VAL A 55 -10.45 10.61 19.17
C VAL A 55 -10.40 9.96 17.78
N TYR A 56 -9.51 10.47 16.92
CA TYR A 56 -9.32 10.04 15.53
C TYR A 56 -7.84 10.06 15.14
N SER A 57 -7.42 9.20 14.20
CA SER A 57 -6.10 9.31 13.54
C SER A 57 -6.06 10.59 12.71
N GLN A 58 -5.35 11.61 13.17
CA GLN A 58 -5.31 12.92 12.50
C GLN A 58 -4.47 12.92 11.21
N GLY A 59 -3.71 11.85 10.95
CA GLY A 59 -2.81 11.71 9.79
C GLY A 59 -3.23 10.65 8.77
N SER A 60 -4.24 9.85 9.10
CA SER A 60 -4.89 9.00 8.10
C SER A 60 -5.64 9.91 7.14
N ALA A 61 -5.50 9.71 5.82
CA ALA A 61 -6.57 10.16 4.93
C ALA A 61 -7.89 9.70 5.57
N PHE A 62 -8.95 10.51 5.58
CA PHE A 62 -10.22 10.27 6.28
C PHE A 62 -10.89 8.88 5.99
N PHE A 63 -10.23 8.03 5.19
CA PHE A 63 -10.58 6.72 4.70
C PHE A 63 -9.55 5.60 4.94
N GLU A 64 -8.40 5.83 5.60
CA GLU A 64 -7.56 4.69 6.00
C GLU A 64 -8.27 3.91 7.11
N TYR A 65 -8.55 2.65 6.81
CA TYR A 65 -9.23 1.75 7.73
C TYR A 65 -8.36 1.59 8.99
N MET A 66 -8.86 1.99 10.16
CA MET A 66 -8.26 1.61 11.44
C MET A 66 -9.07 0.45 12.03
N PRO A 67 -8.43 -0.65 12.43
CA PRO A 67 -9.15 -1.78 13.05
C PRO A 67 -9.97 -1.32 14.25
N VAL A 68 -11.20 -1.84 14.37
CA VAL A 68 -12.12 -1.46 15.46
C VAL A 68 -11.49 -1.74 16.82
N LYS A 69 -10.76 -2.85 16.97
CA LYS A 69 -10.04 -3.21 18.20
C LYS A 69 -8.84 -2.30 18.50
N ALA A 70 -8.29 -1.59 17.52
CA ALA A 70 -7.25 -0.59 17.77
C ALA A 70 -7.85 0.70 18.36
N LYS A 71 -9.09 1.03 17.98
CA LYS A 71 -9.80 2.21 18.52
C LYS A 71 -10.19 2.06 19.98
N THR A 72 -10.31 0.83 20.49
CA THR A 72 -10.69 0.60 21.89
C THR A 72 -9.59 0.95 22.88
N ASP A 73 -8.33 1.09 22.43
CA ASP A 73 -7.19 1.43 23.29
C ASP A 73 -6.21 2.35 22.57
N ILE A 74 -6.63 3.61 22.42
CA ILE A 74 -5.82 4.68 21.84
C ILE A 74 -4.51 4.93 22.61
N PRO A 75 -4.48 4.94 23.97
CA PRO A 75 -3.23 5.08 24.71
C PRO A 75 -2.19 4.00 24.36
N TYR A 76 -2.60 2.74 24.24
CA TYR A 76 -1.71 1.67 23.80
C TYR A 76 -1.17 1.92 22.39
N LEU A 77 -2.04 2.29 21.45
CA LEU A 77 -1.65 2.60 20.07
C LEU A 77 -0.67 3.79 20.00
N ALA A 78 -0.89 4.82 20.82
CA ALA A 78 -0.06 6.02 20.89
C ALA A 78 1.36 5.74 21.40
N LYS A 79 1.47 4.86 22.40
CA LYS A 79 2.74 4.46 23.03
C LYS A 79 3.41 3.28 22.36
N ARG A 80 2.76 2.62 21.40
CA ARG A 80 3.27 1.41 20.75
C ARG A 80 4.60 1.68 20.04
N GLU A 81 5.62 0.95 20.48
CA GLU A 81 6.93 0.95 19.83
C GLU A 81 6.90 0.25 18.46
N ASN A 82 7.93 0.45 17.65
CA ASN A 82 7.99 -0.08 16.28
C ASN A 82 8.64 -1.47 16.20
N ASN A 83 8.41 -2.32 17.20
CA ASN A 83 9.01 -3.65 17.38
C ASN A 83 7.96 -4.76 17.54
N ALA A 84 8.33 -6.02 17.31
CA ALA A 84 7.49 -7.17 17.64
C ALA A 84 7.52 -7.44 19.16
N LEU A 85 6.36 -7.77 19.74
CA LEU A 85 6.20 -8.00 21.18
C LEU A 85 5.57 -9.37 21.43
N ILE A 86 6.09 -10.10 22.41
CA ILE A 86 5.43 -11.30 22.93
C ILE A 86 4.36 -10.82 23.92
N ILE A 87 3.09 -10.93 23.54
CA ILE A 87 1.95 -10.49 24.37
C ILE A 87 1.32 -11.63 25.18
N ARG A 88 1.66 -12.88 24.85
CA ARG A 88 1.31 -14.08 25.62
C ARG A 88 2.35 -15.17 25.41
N GLY A 89 2.65 -15.94 26.46
CA GLY A 89 3.65 -17.01 26.42
C GLY A 89 5.06 -16.51 26.69
N GLU A 90 6.04 -17.39 26.50
CA GLU A 90 7.45 -17.13 26.82
C GLU A 90 8.35 -17.42 25.62
N GLY A 91 9.30 -16.52 25.38
CA GLY A 91 10.28 -16.65 24.31
C GLY A 91 11.15 -15.39 24.19
N GLU A 92 11.95 -15.37 23.14
CA GLU A 92 12.87 -14.30 22.84
C GLU A 92 12.74 -13.89 21.36
N ILE A 93 12.77 -12.58 21.11
CA ILE A 93 12.82 -11.98 19.77
C ILE A 93 14.14 -11.25 19.63
N THR A 94 14.90 -11.54 18.58
CA THR A 94 16.20 -10.91 18.31
C THR A 94 16.36 -10.56 16.84
N ASN A 95 17.36 -9.73 16.51
CA ASN A 95 17.71 -9.36 15.14
C ASN A 95 16.52 -8.84 14.32
N GLU A 96 15.70 -7.99 14.94
CA GLU A 96 14.57 -7.39 14.26
C GLU A 96 15.04 -6.35 13.23
N VAL A 97 14.58 -6.51 11.99
CA VAL A 97 14.83 -5.60 10.88
C VAL A 97 13.51 -5.27 10.22
N LYS A 98 13.12 -4.00 10.31
CA LYS A 98 11.90 -3.47 9.69
C LYS A 98 12.25 -2.48 8.58
N ASN A 99 11.67 -2.69 7.40
CA ASN A 99 11.73 -1.76 6.27
C ASN A 99 10.35 -1.62 5.63
N GLY A 100 9.66 -0.52 5.97
CA GLY A 100 8.29 -0.26 5.55
C GLY A 100 7.32 -1.35 6.04
N THR A 101 6.67 -2.03 5.10
CA THR A 101 5.74 -3.15 5.36
C THR A 101 6.41 -4.52 5.35
N LYS A 102 7.74 -4.58 5.39
CA LYS A 102 8.52 -5.81 5.51
C LYS A 102 9.19 -5.85 6.89
N LEU A 103 9.00 -6.95 7.59
CA LEU A 103 9.58 -7.18 8.91
C LEU A 103 10.23 -8.56 8.93
N SER A 104 11.45 -8.65 9.45
CA SER A 104 12.13 -9.92 9.71
C SER A 104 12.65 -9.91 11.13
N PHE A 105 12.52 -11.02 11.85
CA PHE A 105 13.11 -11.20 13.18
C PHE A 105 13.40 -12.67 13.44
N ARG A 106 14.36 -12.94 14.32
CA ARG A 106 14.55 -14.27 14.89
C ARG A 106 13.67 -14.44 16.10
N VAL A 107 13.15 -15.64 16.28
CA VAL A 107 12.33 -16.02 17.41
C VAL A 107 12.78 -17.35 17.97
N ARG A 108 12.74 -17.48 19.29
CA ARG A 108 12.82 -18.74 20.01
C ARG A 108 11.77 -18.76 21.10
N THR A 109 10.83 -19.70 21.02
CA THR A 109 9.72 -19.81 21.98
C THR A 109 9.95 -20.98 22.93
N THR A 110 9.72 -20.76 24.22
CA THR A 110 9.76 -21.80 25.25
C THR A 110 8.39 -22.44 25.40
N THR A 111 7.34 -21.62 25.37
CA THR A 111 5.93 -22.04 25.41
C THR A 111 5.19 -21.54 24.17
N ALA A 112 3.93 -21.97 23.97
CA ALA A 112 3.13 -21.44 22.87
C ALA A 112 2.95 -19.93 23.04
N ALA A 113 3.38 -19.16 22.05
CA ALA A 113 3.50 -17.71 22.16
C ALA A 113 2.60 -16.98 21.15
N LEU A 114 2.02 -15.87 21.58
CA LEU A 114 1.31 -14.92 20.72
C LEU A 114 2.20 -13.69 20.56
N ILE A 115 2.66 -13.46 19.33
CA ILE A 115 3.55 -12.35 18.98
C ILE A 115 2.73 -11.30 18.26
N GLU A 116 2.64 -10.11 18.84
CA GLU A 116 2.06 -8.93 18.21
C GLU A 116 3.11 -8.19 17.40
N LEU A 117 2.81 -7.93 16.13
CA LEU A 117 3.66 -7.23 15.20
C LEU A 117 3.40 -5.72 15.26
N PRO A 118 4.40 -4.88 14.92
CA PRO A 118 4.25 -3.42 14.87
C PRO A 118 3.49 -2.94 13.62
N TYR A 119 2.34 -3.55 13.34
CA TYR A 119 1.45 -3.22 12.22
C TYR A 119 0.00 -3.30 12.67
N LEU A 120 -0.81 -2.32 12.29
CA LEU A 120 -2.27 -2.47 12.38
C LEU A 120 -2.73 -3.65 11.51
N TYR A 121 -3.74 -4.37 11.97
CA TYR A 121 -4.23 -5.54 11.26
C TYR A 121 -5.01 -5.16 10.00
N TYR A 122 -4.59 -5.70 8.86
CA TYR A 122 -5.29 -5.63 7.59
C TYR A 122 -5.30 -7.00 6.91
N LEU A 123 -6.32 -7.26 6.10
CA LEU A 123 -6.31 -8.45 5.26
C LEU A 123 -5.20 -8.36 4.21
N GLY A 124 -4.41 -9.42 4.07
CA GLY A 124 -3.33 -9.50 3.09
C GLY A 124 -1.91 -9.52 3.66
N TRP A 125 -1.75 -9.55 4.98
CA TRP A 125 -0.49 -9.92 5.62
C TRP A 125 -0.13 -11.39 5.33
N GLU A 126 1.12 -11.64 5.00
CA GLU A 126 1.72 -12.96 4.83
C GLU A 126 2.89 -13.07 5.80
N ALA A 127 2.91 -14.12 6.62
CA ALA A 127 4.00 -14.42 7.54
C ALA A 127 4.53 -15.83 7.26
N VAL A 128 5.84 -15.98 7.31
CA VAL A 128 6.55 -17.24 7.06
C VAL A 128 7.58 -17.44 8.16
N LEU A 129 7.61 -18.63 8.75
CA LEU A 129 8.67 -19.07 9.64
C LEU A 129 9.61 -20.01 8.89
N GLU A 130 10.90 -19.69 8.89
CA GLU A 130 11.97 -20.57 8.43
C GLU A 130 12.60 -21.22 9.68
N SER A 131 12.29 -22.50 9.93
CA SER A 131 12.67 -23.20 11.16
C SER A 131 14.12 -23.65 11.16
N GLU A 132 14.82 -23.47 12.29
CA GLU A 132 16.21 -23.87 12.49
C GLU A 132 16.36 -25.21 13.26
N GLN A 133 15.30 -25.75 13.92
CA GLN A 133 15.33 -27.04 14.65
C GLN A 133 14.05 -27.91 14.45
N GLY A 134 14.22 -29.24 14.34
CA GLY A 134 13.18 -30.30 14.41
C GLY A 134 12.43 -30.63 13.10
N GLN A 135 12.33 -31.94 12.78
CA GLN A 135 11.63 -32.71 11.71
C GLN A 135 11.23 -32.09 10.33
N GLY A 136 11.65 -30.88 10.03
CA GLY A 136 11.51 -30.28 8.72
C GLY A 136 12.23 -28.95 8.69
N GLN A 137 13.50 -28.96 8.29
CA GLN A 137 14.11 -27.78 7.67
C GLN A 137 13.15 -27.31 6.57
N GLY A 138 12.57 -26.13 6.73
CA GLY A 138 11.47 -25.74 5.85
C GLY A 138 10.87 -24.39 6.17
N LYS A 139 10.14 -23.86 5.18
CA LYS A 139 9.40 -22.60 5.27
C LYS A 139 7.93 -22.89 5.51
N TYR A 140 7.40 -22.43 6.64
CA TYR A 140 6.02 -22.65 7.04
C TYR A 140 5.25 -21.34 6.98
N LYS A 141 4.09 -21.34 6.33
CA LYS A 141 3.19 -20.18 6.37
C LYS A 141 2.51 -20.12 7.73
N LEU A 142 2.63 -18.98 8.38
CA LEU A 142 1.93 -18.67 9.62
C LEU A 142 0.62 -17.96 9.29
N LYS A 143 -0.43 -18.29 10.06
CA LYS A 143 -1.68 -17.56 10.00
C LYS A 143 -1.50 -16.23 10.72
N VAL A 144 -1.82 -15.13 10.05
CA VAL A 144 -1.85 -13.79 10.66
C VAL A 144 -3.25 -13.50 11.16
N LEU A 145 -3.37 -13.19 12.44
CA LEU A 145 -4.63 -12.84 13.10
C LEU A 145 -4.60 -11.41 13.63
N GLU A 146 -5.75 -10.91 14.05
CA GLU A 146 -5.89 -9.61 14.71
C GLU A 146 -5.77 -9.79 16.23
N SER A 147 -4.87 -9.04 16.86
CA SER A 147 -4.71 -9.00 18.32
C SER A 147 -5.90 -8.32 19.01
N ALA A 148 -5.96 -8.43 20.33
CA ALA A 148 -6.95 -7.70 21.13
C ALA A 148 -6.84 -6.17 20.99
N LYS A 149 -5.67 -5.66 20.60
CA LYS A 149 -5.38 -4.23 20.39
C LYS A 149 -5.44 -3.83 18.90
N GLY A 150 -5.95 -4.71 18.02
CA GLY A 150 -6.12 -4.41 16.59
C GLY A 150 -4.83 -4.44 15.77
N PHE A 151 -3.75 -5.02 16.29
CA PHE A 151 -2.50 -5.22 15.56
C PHE A 151 -2.46 -6.60 14.90
N ALA A 152 -1.62 -6.76 13.88
CA ALA A 152 -1.33 -8.07 13.32
C ALA A 152 -0.58 -8.91 14.33
N ALA A 153 -0.95 -10.18 14.47
CA ALA A 153 -0.34 -11.11 15.41
C ALA A 153 -0.13 -12.50 14.81
N LEU A 154 0.81 -13.23 15.38
CA LEU A 154 1.21 -14.58 15.00
C LEU A 154 1.15 -15.51 16.21
N GLU A 155 0.54 -16.67 16.03
CA GLU A 155 0.61 -17.76 17.01
C GLU A 155 1.74 -18.71 16.62
N LEU A 156 2.68 -18.92 17.54
CA LEU A 156 3.78 -19.86 17.39
C LEU A 156 3.62 -21.01 18.40
N PRO A 157 3.84 -22.27 17.97
CA PRO A 157 3.83 -23.39 18.89
C PRO A 157 5.04 -23.36 19.83
N ALA A 158 4.95 -24.06 20.96
CA ALA A 158 6.06 -24.21 21.89
C ALA A 158 7.28 -24.84 21.19
N GLY A 159 8.48 -24.33 21.48
CA GLY A 159 9.72 -24.80 20.88
C GLY A 159 9.96 -24.30 19.44
N ALA A 160 9.11 -23.43 18.90
CA ALA A 160 9.37 -22.81 17.60
C ALA A 160 10.64 -21.94 17.67
N ALA A 161 11.59 -22.21 16.78
CA ALA A 161 12.85 -21.48 16.67
C ALA A 161 13.22 -21.23 15.20
N GLY A 162 13.56 -19.99 14.85
CA GLY A 162 14.01 -19.65 13.51
C GLY A 162 13.73 -18.20 13.12
N THR A 163 13.70 -17.94 11.81
CA THR A 163 13.50 -16.59 11.28
C THR A 163 12.08 -16.40 10.78
N VAL A 164 11.37 -15.42 11.32
CA VAL A 164 10.04 -15.02 10.87
C VAL A 164 10.18 -13.85 9.90
N SER A 165 9.58 -13.98 8.73
CA SER A 165 9.46 -12.92 7.74
C SER A 165 8.00 -12.57 7.51
N VAL A 166 7.64 -11.29 7.66
CA VAL A 166 6.29 -10.77 7.47
C VAL A 166 6.29 -9.70 6.38
N ARG A 167 5.31 -9.76 5.49
CA ARG A 167 5.09 -8.74 4.46
C ARG A 167 3.62 -8.55 4.13
N PHE A 168 3.26 -7.34 3.72
CA PHE A 168 1.94 -7.10 3.14
C PHE A 168 1.93 -7.47 1.64
N LYS A 169 1.09 -8.44 1.26
CA LYS A 169 0.93 -8.92 -0.13
C LYS A 169 -0.40 -8.50 -0.75
N GLY A 170 -1.32 -7.97 0.06
CA GLY A 170 -2.71 -7.73 -0.31
C GLY A 170 -3.50 -9.03 -0.55
N THR A 171 -4.82 -8.92 -0.65
CA THR A 171 -5.70 -10.08 -0.88
C THR A 171 -5.74 -10.47 -2.36
N ALA A 172 -6.10 -11.73 -2.66
CA ALA A 172 -6.33 -12.16 -4.03
C ALA A 172 -7.46 -11.34 -4.71
N LEU A 173 -8.49 -11.00 -3.95
CA LEU A 173 -9.61 -10.18 -4.41
C LEU A 173 -9.15 -8.77 -4.82
N THR A 174 -8.29 -8.14 -4.02
CA THR A 174 -7.72 -6.82 -4.35
C THR A 174 -6.94 -6.87 -5.66
N ARG A 175 -6.12 -7.93 -5.86
CA ARG A 175 -5.38 -8.10 -7.12
C ARG A 175 -6.32 -8.31 -8.32
N LEU A 176 -7.38 -9.09 -8.15
CA LEU A 176 -8.39 -9.27 -9.18
C LEU A 176 -9.13 -7.96 -9.51
N ALA A 177 -9.48 -7.17 -8.49
CA ALA A 177 -10.11 -5.87 -8.66
C ALA A 177 -9.22 -4.91 -9.48
N TYR A 178 -7.90 -4.91 -9.23
CA TYR A 178 -6.97 -4.13 -10.05
C TYR A 178 -6.94 -4.58 -11.52
N LEU A 179 -7.00 -5.89 -11.79
CA LEU A 179 -7.07 -6.40 -13.16
C LEU A 179 -8.36 -5.96 -13.86
N VAL A 180 -9.51 -6.08 -13.19
CA VAL A 180 -10.81 -5.65 -13.73
C VAL A 180 -10.83 -4.14 -13.97
N SER A 181 -10.28 -3.35 -13.05
CA SER A 181 -10.17 -1.90 -13.19
C SER A 181 -9.33 -1.51 -14.40
N LEU A 182 -8.18 -2.15 -14.58
CA LEU A 182 -7.30 -1.90 -15.72
C LEU A 182 -7.99 -2.26 -17.04
N PHE A 183 -8.64 -3.42 -17.10
CA PHE A 183 -9.39 -3.85 -18.27
C PHE A 183 -10.53 -2.89 -18.61
N SER A 184 -11.30 -2.46 -17.62
CA SER A 184 -12.42 -1.52 -17.78
C SER A 184 -11.93 -0.16 -18.33
N MET A 185 -10.79 0.32 -17.83
CA MET A 185 -10.17 1.55 -18.33
C MET A 185 -9.78 1.42 -19.81
N VAL A 186 -9.17 0.30 -20.22
CA VAL A 186 -8.80 0.06 -21.62
C VAL A 186 -10.04 0.03 -22.52
N VAL A 187 -11.08 -0.71 -22.13
CA VAL A 187 -12.35 -0.79 -22.89
C VAL A 187 -12.98 0.60 -23.03
N PHE A 188 -13.00 1.39 -21.95
CA PHE A 188 -13.53 2.75 -21.96
C PHE A 188 -12.77 3.66 -22.94
N LEU A 189 -11.43 3.60 -22.94
CA LEU A 189 -10.60 4.38 -23.88
C LEU A 189 -10.87 3.99 -25.34
N LEU A 190 -10.98 2.69 -25.64
CA LEU A 190 -11.32 2.21 -26.98
C LEU A 190 -12.70 2.69 -27.45
N ALA A 191 -13.70 2.67 -26.55
CA ALA A 191 -15.03 3.18 -26.83
C ALA A 191 -15.02 4.68 -27.15
N LEU A 192 -14.27 5.48 -26.37
CA LEU A 192 -14.09 6.91 -26.64
C LEU A 192 -13.43 7.16 -28.00
N MET A 193 -12.41 6.38 -28.36
CA MET A 193 -11.75 6.49 -29.67
C MET A 193 -12.70 6.16 -30.82
N LYS A 194 -13.48 5.08 -30.71
CA LYS A 194 -14.49 4.69 -31.72
C LYS A 194 -15.55 5.77 -31.89
N ASN A 195 -16.07 6.33 -30.79
CA ASN A 195 -17.08 7.39 -30.83
C ASN A 195 -16.53 8.68 -31.44
N ARG A 196 -15.28 9.07 -31.12
CA ARG A 196 -14.60 10.21 -31.76
C ARG A 196 -14.46 10.00 -33.27
N GLN A 197 -14.09 8.81 -33.72
CA GLN A 197 -13.98 8.51 -35.16
C GLN A 197 -15.34 8.56 -35.87
N ARG A 198 -16.39 7.98 -35.26
CA ARG A 198 -17.76 8.03 -35.80
C ARG A 198 -18.26 9.47 -35.94
N ASN A 199 -18.07 10.30 -34.92
CA ASN A 199 -18.47 11.71 -34.96
C ASN A 199 -17.70 12.51 -36.02
N LYS A 200 -16.41 12.21 -36.25
CA LYS A 200 -15.64 12.80 -37.36
C LYS A 200 -16.20 12.40 -38.73
N ARG A 201 -16.56 11.13 -38.93
CA ARG A 201 -17.18 10.64 -40.18
C ARG A 201 -18.55 11.30 -40.42
N TYR A 202 -19.39 11.35 -39.38
CA TYR A 202 -20.71 11.98 -39.46
C TYR A 202 -20.63 13.47 -39.86
N LYS A 203 -19.76 14.25 -39.19
CA LYS A 203 -19.54 15.68 -39.54
C LYS A 203 -18.98 15.91 -40.94
N ARG A 204 -18.30 14.92 -41.56
CA ARG A 204 -17.83 15.01 -42.96
C ARG A 204 -18.96 14.74 -43.96
N SER A 205 -19.94 13.90 -43.61
CA SER A 205 -21.06 13.55 -44.48
C SER A 205 -22.07 14.69 -44.67
N TYR A 206 -22.23 15.57 -43.68
CA TYR A 206 -23.15 16.72 -43.73
C TYR A 206 -22.56 17.99 -44.36
N LYS A 207 -21.27 17.95 -44.73
CA LYS A 207 -20.53 19.05 -45.38
C LYS A 207 -20.38 18.84 -46.90
N ARG A 208 -20.91 17.75 -47.44
CA ARG A 208 -21.12 17.52 -48.88
C ARG A 208 -22.58 17.78 -49.19
#